data_AF-A0AAI8MBU9-F1
#
_entry.id   AF-A0AAI8MBU9-F1
#
_cell.length_a   1.000
_cell.length_b   1.000
_cell.length_c   1.000
_cell.angle_alpha   90.00
_cell.angle_beta   90.00
_cell.angle_gamma   90.00
#
_symmetry.space_group_name_H-M   'P 1'
#
loop_
_entity.id
_entity.type
_entity.pdbx_description
1 polymer ?
#
loop_
_entity_poly.entity_id
_entity_poly.type
_entity_poly.pdbx_seq_one_letter_code
_entity_poly.pdbx_strand_id
1 'polypeptide(L)'
;MRPILNAILLVAGLPGVALMGPGPAAAQTYDPRYPVCMEVYTIDGSSIDCSFTSIAQCAATASGQSAQCYANPYAVQGRQPGLGPSPPRRNR
;
A
#
# COMPACT_ATOMS: atom_id res chain seq x y z
N MET A 1 -3.88 -59.41 9.52
CA MET A 1 -4.18 -59.16 8.09
C MET A 1 -4.22 -57.66 7.87
N ARG A 2 -3.26 -57.10 7.13
CA ARG A 2 -3.26 -55.73 6.58
C ARG A 2 -3.38 -55.92 5.05
N PRO A 3 -4.39 -55.38 4.36
CA PRO A 3 -4.29 -54.06 3.69
C PRO A 3 -5.62 -53.29 3.86
N ILE A 4 -5.84 -52.03 3.48
CA ILE A 4 -6.02 -51.44 2.14
C ILE A 4 -5.99 -49.90 2.38
N LEU A 5 -4.96 -49.18 1.96
CA LEU A 5 -4.85 -48.42 0.70
C LEU A 5 -5.67 -47.11 0.67
N ASN A 6 -4.95 -45.99 0.79
CA ASN A 6 -5.12 -44.66 0.19
C ASN A 6 -6.51 -44.20 -0.30
N ALA A 7 -7.00 -43.12 0.28
CA ALA A 7 -7.79 -42.11 -0.44
C ALA A 7 -7.07 -40.75 -0.33
N ILE A 8 -6.14 -40.56 -1.26
CA ILE A 8 -5.52 -39.26 -1.55
C ILE A 8 -6.61 -38.38 -2.16
N LEU A 9 -7.15 -37.44 -1.38
CA LEU A 9 -7.90 -36.31 -1.91
C LEU A 9 -6.93 -35.13 -2.07
N LEU A 10 -6.24 -35.11 -3.22
CA LEU A 10 -5.55 -33.90 -3.71
C LEU A 10 -6.62 -32.89 -4.12
N VAL A 11 -7.07 -32.06 -3.18
CA VAL A 11 -7.77 -30.83 -3.54
C VAL A 11 -6.72 -29.83 -3.99
N ALA A 12 -6.47 -29.81 -5.29
CA ALA A 12 -5.70 -28.77 -5.96
C ALA A 12 -6.54 -27.47 -6.01
N GLY A 13 -6.62 -26.78 -4.88
CA GLY A 13 -7.00 -25.37 -4.86
C GLY A 13 -5.73 -24.55 -5.01
N LEU A 14 -5.62 -23.75 -6.09
CA LEU A 14 -4.56 -22.76 -6.22
C LEU A 14 -4.48 -21.96 -4.91
N PRO A 15 -3.34 -21.91 -4.19
CA PRO A 15 -3.14 -20.85 -3.26
C PRO A 15 -3.04 -19.59 -4.12
N GLY A 16 -4.11 -18.79 -4.16
CA GLY A 16 -3.95 -17.39 -4.52
C GLY A 16 -2.90 -16.85 -3.57
N VAL A 17 -1.69 -16.64 -4.07
CA VAL A 17 -0.62 -16.00 -3.31
C VAL A 17 -1.10 -14.56 -3.11
N ALA A 18 -1.81 -14.34 -2.02
CA ALA A 18 -1.93 -13.02 -1.45
C ALA A 18 -0.48 -12.63 -1.12
N LEU A 19 0.09 -11.75 -1.94
CA LEU A 19 1.31 -11.05 -1.61
C LEU A 19 0.96 -10.18 -0.41
N MET A 20 0.98 -10.76 0.80
CA MET A 20 1.13 -9.98 2.01
C MET A 20 2.53 -9.35 1.90
N GLY A 21 2.58 -8.15 1.32
CA GLY A 21 3.70 -7.25 1.55
C GLY A 21 3.85 -7.06 3.06
N PRO A 22 5.07 -6.80 3.55
CA PRO A 22 5.27 -6.51 4.96
C PRO A 22 4.37 -5.33 5.32
N GLY A 23 3.31 -5.56 6.10
CA GLY A 23 2.57 -4.47 6.72
C GLY A 23 3.56 -3.67 7.57
N PRO A 24 3.54 -2.34 7.51
CA PRO A 24 4.53 -1.53 8.20
C PRO A 24 4.56 -1.88 9.68
N ALA A 25 5.73 -2.31 10.14
CA ALA A 25 5.99 -2.47 11.55
C ALA A 25 5.70 -1.12 12.24
N ALA A 26 4.97 -1.15 13.34
CA ALA A 26 4.43 -0.02 14.10
C ALA A 26 5.43 1.07 14.57
N ALA A 27 6.70 1.00 14.15
CA ALA A 27 7.76 1.96 14.47
C ALA A 27 8.02 3.02 13.37
N GLN A 28 7.41 2.91 12.19
CA GLN A 28 7.65 3.82 11.05
C GLN A 28 6.34 4.30 10.41
N THR A 29 5.36 4.70 11.22
CA THR A 29 4.02 5.10 10.72
C THR A 29 4.10 6.17 9.62
N TYR A 30 5.11 7.04 9.64
CA TYR A 30 5.40 8.05 8.62
C TYR A 30 6.77 7.82 8.00
N ASP A 31 6.83 7.22 6.80
CA ASP A 31 8.05 7.16 5.99
C ASP A 31 8.08 8.38 5.05
N PRO A 32 9.12 9.23 5.12
CA PRO A 32 9.22 10.44 4.28
C PRO A 32 9.30 10.14 2.78
N ARG A 33 9.62 8.91 2.37
CA ARG A 33 9.67 8.51 0.95
C ARG A 33 8.29 8.36 0.32
N TYR A 34 7.25 8.17 1.13
CA TYR A 34 5.91 7.90 0.66
C TYR A 34 5.02 9.13 0.86
N PRO A 35 4.53 9.75 -0.23
CA PRO A 35 3.75 10.99 -0.17
C PRO A 35 2.31 10.81 0.31
N VAL A 36 1.82 9.59 0.49
CA VAL A 36 0.42 9.32 0.83
C VAL A 36 0.32 8.33 1.98
N CYS A 37 -0.59 8.65 2.91
CA CYS A 37 -0.93 7.86 4.08
C CYS A 37 -2.38 7.39 4.02
N MET A 38 -2.62 6.21 4.59
CA MET A 38 -3.93 5.65 4.86
C MET A 38 -4.13 5.57 6.38
N GLU A 39 -5.27 6.01 6.89
CA GLU A 39 -5.67 5.80 8.27
C GLU A 39 -6.91 4.92 8.31
N VAL A 40 -6.77 3.74 8.89
CA VAL A 40 -7.85 2.76 9.05
C VAL A 40 -8.40 2.88 10.46
N TYR A 41 -9.70 3.14 10.57
CA TYR A 41 -10.44 3.19 11.83
C TYR A 41 -11.01 1.83 12.15
N THR A 42 -10.69 1.32 13.34
CA THR A 42 -11.21 0.07 13.90
C THR A 42 -11.88 0.35 15.24
N ILE A 43 -12.54 -0.66 15.81
CA ILE A 43 -13.19 -0.54 17.12
C ILE A 43 -12.16 -0.29 18.22
N ASP A 44 -10.97 -0.87 18.08
CA ASP A 44 -9.87 -0.77 19.03
C ASP A 44 -8.99 0.50 18.83
N GLY A 45 -9.25 1.31 17.81
CA GLY A 45 -8.52 2.57 17.57
C GLY A 45 -8.33 2.91 16.10
N SER A 46 -7.21 3.56 15.77
CA SER A 46 -6.85 3.89 14.40
C SER A 46 -5.42 3.44 14.09
N SER A 47 -5.20 2.90 12.89
CA SER A 47 -3.87 2.51 12.41
C SER A 47 -3.52 3.32 11.18
N ILE A 48 -2.29 3.85 11.13
CA ILE A 48 -1.82 4.72 10.04
C ILE A 48 -0.72 3.99 9.25
N ASP A 49 -0.91 3.94 7.94
CA ASP A 49 -0.02 3.30 6.97
C ASP A 49 0.40 4.31 5.89
N CYS A 50 1.65 4.78 5.98
CA CYS A 50 2.23 5.67 4.98
C CYS A 50 3.20 4.93 4.06
N SER A 51 2.67 3.95 3.31
CA SER A 51 3.43 3.21 2.29
C SER A 51 2.93 3.44 0.86
N PHE A 52 2.06 4.44 0.67
CA PHE A 52 1.43 4.72 -0.62
C PHE A 52 2.14 5.84 -1.37
N THR A 53 2.23 5.67 -2.69
CA THR A 53 2.85 6.67 -3.58
C THR A 53 1.83 7.59 -4.25
N SER A 54 0.53 7.27 -4.16
CA SER A 54 -0.54 8.02 -4.81
C SER A 54 -1.90 7.80 -4.11
N ILE A 55 -2.76 8.83 -4.12
CA ILE A 55 -4.11 8.77 -3.54
C ILE A 55 -4.94 7.68 -4.21
N ALA A 56 -4.84 7.51 -5.53
CA ALA A 56 -5.58 6.47 -6.25
C ALA A 56 -5.18 5.06 -5.79
N GLN A 57 -3.88 4.84 -5.53
CA GLN A 57 -3.38 3.56 -5.00
C GLN A 57 -3.90 3.32 -3.58
N CYS A 58 -3.87 4.35 -2.74
CA CYS A 58 -4.45 4.30 -1.40
C CYS A 58 -5.96 4.03 -1.44
N ALA A 59 -6.73 4.72 -2.28
CA ALA A 59 -8.18 4.56 -2.42
C ALA A 59 -8.58 3.16 -2.90
N ALA A 60 -7.78 2.56 -3.79
CA ALA A 60 -7.98 1.18 -4.22
C ALA A 60 -7.83 0.20 -3.04
N THR A 61 -6.89 0.45 -2.13
CA THR A 61 -6.72 -0.36 -0.91
C THR A 61 -7.76 -0.03 0.17
N ALA A 62 -8.15 1.23 0.31
CA ALA A 62 -9.16 1.68 1.28
C ALA A 62 -10.58 1.20 0.92
N SER A 63 -10.79 0.76 -0.32
CA SER A 63 -12.09 0.28 -0.81
C SER A 63 -12.58 -0.90 0.03
N GLY A 64 -13.70 -0.70 0.72
CA GLY A 64 -14.31 -1.73 1.59
C GLY A 64 -13.80 -1.71 3.05
N GLN A 65 -12.94 -0.76 3.41
CA GLN A 65 -12.52 -0.52 4.79
C GLN A 65 -12.99 0.85 5.28
N SER A 66 -13.15 1.01 6.59
CA SER A 66 -13.28 2.32 7.24
C SER A 66 -11.91 3.02 7.24
N ALA A 67 -11.45 3.45 6.07
CA ALA A 67 -10.13 4.04 5.90
C ALA A 67 -10.18 5.40 5.18
N GLN A 68 -9.27 6.31 5.55
CA GLN A 68 -9.13 7.63 4.96
C GLN A 68 -7.71 7.81 4.39
N CYS A 69 -7.62 8.33 3.16
CA CYS A 69 -6.37 8.61 2.48
C CYS A 69 -6.04 10.10 2.55
N TYR A 70 -4.82 10.45 2.95
CA TYR A 70 -4.35 11.84 3.02
C TYR A 70 -2.88 11.98 2.62
N ALA A 71 -2.45 13.21 2.34
CA ALA A 71 -1.07 13.51 1.99
C ALA A 71 -0.17 13.44 3.22
N ASN A 72 0.95 12.71 3.13
CA ASN A 72 1.92 12.60 4.20
C ASN A 72 2.60 13.97 4.43
N PRO A 73 2.45 14.60 5.60
CA PRO A 73 3.08 15.90 5.88
C PRO A 73 4.61 15.81 5.98
N TYR A 74 5.16 14.62 6.25
CA TYR A 74 6.59 14.37 6.34
C TYR A 74 7.21 13.91 5.04
N ALA A 75 6.42 13.83 3.96
CA ALA A 75 6.95 13.44 2.67
C ALA A 75 8.08 14.39 2.27
N VAL A 76 9.27 13.85 2.02
CA VAL A 76 10.24 14.58 1.22
C VAL A 76 9.55 14.80 -0.11
N GLN A 77 9.18 16.05 -0.39
CA GLN A 77 8.66 16.46 -1.69
C GLN A 77 9.78 16.19 -2.69
N GLY A 78 9.86 14.94 -3.15
CA GLY A 78 10.70 14.51 -4.23
C GLY A 78 10.25 15.37 -5.38
N ARG A 79 11.06 16.41 -5.63
CA ARG A 79 10.88 17.40 -6.68
C ARG A 79 10.21 16.74 -7.86
N GLN A 80 8.92 17.01 -8.08
CA GLN A 80 8.25 16.59 -9.31
C GLN A 80 9.18 17.00 -10.44
N PRO A 81 9.72 16.05 -11.24
CA PRO A 81 10.51 16.42 -12.41
C PRO A 81 9.63 17.34 -13.24
N GLY A 82 10.14 18.53 -13.50
CA GLY A 82 9.35 19.72 -13.80
C GLY A 82 8.20 19.51 -14.79
N LEU A 83 6.98 19.67 -14.29
CA LEU A 83 5.84 20.16 -15.07
C LEU A 83 5.72 21.69 -14.99
N GLY A 84 6.74 22.36 -14.45
CA GLY A 84 6.87 23.80 -14.63
C GLY A 84 7.14 24.07 -16.12
N PRO A 85 6.34 24.91 -16.80
CA PRO A 85 6.63 25.29 -18.18
C PRO A 85 8.06 25.87 -18.22
N SER A 86 8.90 25.29 -19.07
CA SER A 86 10.25 25.81 -19.30
C SER A 86 10.13 27.28 -19.74
N PRO A 87 10.80 28.24 -19.09
CA PRO A 87 10.73 29.63 -19.51
C PRO A 87 11.23 29.75 -20.95
N PRO A 88 10.61 30.58 -21.80
CA PRO A 88 11.06 30.75 -23.18
C PRO A 88 12.51 31.24 -23.16
N ARG A 89 13.40 30.47 -23.79
CA ARG A 89 14.78 30.89 -24.09
C ARG A 89 14.71 32.12 -24.98
N ARG A 90 14.80 33.32 -24.38
CA ARG A 90 14.97 34.57 -25.12
C ARG A 90 16.41 34.58 -25.63
N ASN A 91 16.58 34.15 -26.88
CA ASN A 91 17.85 34.21 -27.60
C ASN A 91 18.15 35.69 -27.86
N ARG A 92 19.26 36.19 -27.29
CA ARG A 92 19.82 37.51 -27.56
C ARG A 92 20.90 37.36 -28.61
#